data_AF-A0A6J1VU39-F1
#
_entry.id   AF-A0A6J1VU39-F1
#
_cell.length_a   1.000
_cell.length_b   1.000
_cell.length_c   1.000
_cell.angle_alpha   90.00
_cell.angle_beta   90.00
_cell.angle_gamma   90.00
#
_symmetry.space_group_name_H-M   'P 1'
#
loop_
_entity.id
_entity.type
_entity.pdbx_description
1 polymer ?
#
loop_
_entity_poly.entity_id
_entity_poly.type
_entity_poly.pdbx_seq_one_letter_code
_entity_poly.pdbx_strand_id
1 'polypeptide(L)'
;MFLGQLQKELHQDVFPDVEPGRGAPMVQTLGLNDSLVSETHRREKRGLDMDPMEEKENQLPSALVVDSSCLGVNESAQRLNSVRESYRWILQVPQQDLTMNFQKILVDLASKNAKGLYRAHIQAIVGQKATRFSGLVGLEQDSLYRSMPEIIALALGTLKV
;
A
#
# COMPACT_ATOMS: atom_id res chain seq x y z
N MET A 1 -12.70 -10.61 2.55
CA MET A 1 -12.98 -9.43 1.71
C MET A 1 -11.73 -8.61 1.38
N PHE A 2 -10.79 -8.38 2.31
CA PHE A 2 -9.56 -7.61 2.05
C PHE A 2 -8.58 -8.22 1.02
N LEU A 3 -8.28 -9.53 1.08
CA LEU A 3 -7.40 -10.15 0.06
C LEU A 3 -7.96 -9.98 -1.35
N GLY A 4 -9.28 -10.07 -1.50
CA GLY A 4 -9.96 -9.81 -2.76
C GLY A 4 -9.87 -8.35 -3.20
N GLN A 5 -9.94 -7.38 -2.27
CA GLN A 5 -9.74 -5.96 -2.58
C GLN A 5 -8.28 -5.67 -2.97
N LEU A 6 -7.31 -6.21 -2.23
CA LEU A 6 -5.88 -6.05 -2.52
C LEU A 6 -5.52 -6.68 -3.88
N GLN A 7 -6.07 -7.87 -4.16
CA GLN A 7 -5.99 -8.48 -5.48
C GLN A 7 -6.66 -7.61 -6.55
N LYS A 8 -7.83 -7.02 -6.28
CA LYS A 8 -8.56 -6.17 -7.24
C LYS A 8 -7.88 -4.82 -7.51
N GLU A 9 -7.23 -4.21 -6.52
CA GLU A 9 -6.39 -3.01 -6.70
C GLU A 9 -5.11 -3.35 -7.48
N LEU A 10 -4.54 -4.54 -7.29
CA LEU A 10 -3.40 -5.02 -8.09
C LEU A 10 -3.80 -5.44 -9.53
N HIS A 11 -5.04 -5.93 -9.71
CA HIS A 11 -5.63 -6.36 -10.98
C HIS A 11 -6.42 -5.23 -11.69
N GLN A 12 -6.28 -3.96 -11.29
CA GLN A 12 -7.10 -2.84 -11.78
C GLN A 12 -6.88 -2.45 -13.27
N ASP A 13 -6.30 -3.33 -14.08
CA ASP A 13 -6.30 -3.25 -15.54
C ASP A 13 -6.84 -4.57 -16.14
N VAL A 14 -8.10 -4.90 -15.85
CA VAL A 14 -8.86 -5.83 -16.70
C VAL A 14 -9.32 -5.03 -17.90
N PHE A 15 -8.56 -5.08 -18.99
CA PHE A 15 -9.02 -4.62 -20.30
C PHE A 15 -9.49 -5.81 -21.14
N PRO A 16 -10.57 -5.61 -21.93
CA PRO A 16 -11.11 -6.64 -22.79
C PRO A 16 -10.10 -7.00 -23.89
N ASP A 17 -10.21 -8.24 -24.37
CA ASP A 17 -9.47 -8.77 -25.51
C ASP A 17 -9.52 -7.79 -26.70
N VAL A 18 -8.36 -7.30 -27.13
CA VAL A 18 -8.20 -6.56 -28.38
C VAL A 18 -7.11 -7.25 -29.19
N GLU A 19 -7.56 -7.93 -30.24
CA GLU A 19 -6.79 -8.54 -31.32
C GLU A 19 -5.76 -7.58 -31.95
N PRO A 20 -4.62 -8.08 -32.46
CA PRO A 20 -3.52 -7.23 -32.93
C PRO A 20 -3.76 -6.68 -34.34
N GLY A 21 -4.13 -5.39 -34.40
CA GLY A 21 -4.15 -4.58 -35.62
C GLY A 21 -2.79 -3.99 -35.96
N ARG A 22 -2.32 -4.31 -37.16
CA ARG A 22 -1.04 -3.98 -37.82
C ARG A 22 -0.85 -2.46 -38.07
N GLY A 23 0.34 -1.92 -37.76
CA GLY A 23 0.85 -0.65 -38.37
C GLY A 23 1.73 0.24 -37.47
N ALA A 24 3.04 0.28 -37.72
CA ALA A 24 3.94 1.36 -37.28
C ALA A 24 3.94 2.52 -38.32
N PRO A 25 4.35 3.75 -37.94
CA PRO A 25 5.75 4.14 -38.19
C PRO A 25 6.42 5.09 -37.17
N MET A 26 7.70 4.79 -36.87
CA MET A 26 8.94 5.60 -36.87
C MET A 26 9.04 7.04 -36.25
N VAL A 27 9.81 7.09 -35.13
CA VAL A 27 10.95 8.00 -34.72
C VAL A 27 10.76 9.51 -34.51
N GLN A 28 11.18 9.99 -33.32
CA GLN A 28 12.18 11.06 -33.15
C GLN A 28 12.79 11.10 -31.73
N THR A 29 14.12 11.19 -31.69
CA THR A 29 15.02 11.33 -30.52
C THR A 29 15.44 12.80 -30.40
N LEU A 30 15.58 13.31 -29.17
CA LEU A 30 16.40 14.45 -28.67
C LEU A 30 15.75 14.93 -27.36
N GLY A 31 16.39 15.17 -26.21
CA GLY A 31 17.78 15.17 -25.79
C GLY A 31 17.81 15.36 -24.27
N LEU A 32 18.91 14.95 -23.65
CA LEU A 32 19.27 15.13 -22.24
C LEU A 32 19.18 16.61 -21.83
N ASN A 33 18.64 16.91 -20.65
CA ASN A 33 19.03 18.08 -19.85
C ASN A 33 18.66 17.85 -18.38
N ASP A 34 19.70 17.62 -17.57
CA ASP A 34 19.67 17.64 -16.11
C ASP A 34 19.35 19.04 -15.58
N SER A 35 18.42 19.14 -14.62
CA SER A 35 18.38 20.28 -13.71
C SER A 35 17.76 19.86 -12.38
N LEU A 36 18.66 19.60 -11.42
CA LEU A 36 18.39 19.47 -9.99
C LEU A 36 17.96 20.83 -9.44
N VAL A 37 16.67 20.99 -9.12
CA VAL A 37 16.17 22.09 -8.28
C VAL A 37 15.88 21.53 -6.90
N SER A 38 16.79 21.79 -5.97
CA SER A 38 16.63 21.53 -4.55
C SER A 38 15.76 22.62 -3.92
N GLU A 39 14.49 22.33 -3.67
CA GLU A 39 13.63 23.21 -2.88
C GLU A 39 13.83 22.97 -1.37
N THR A 40 14.68 23.79 -0.75
CA THR A 40 14.75 23.91 0.70
C THR A 40 13.66 24.87 1.17
N HIS A 41 12.50 24.36 1.58
CA HIS A 41 11.47 25.16 2.25
C HIS A 41 11.93 25.53 3.66
N ARG A 42 12.40 26.77 3.79
CA ARG A 42 12.91 27.41 5.00
C ARG A 42 11.76 27.59 6.01
N ARG A 43 11.82 26.84 7.11
CA ARG A 43 10.84 26.85 8.22
C ARG A 43 10.97 28.15 9.02
N GLU A 44 10.09 29.12 8.75
CA GLU A 44 10.00 30.36 9.51
C GLU A 44 9.33 30.12 10.87
N LYS A 45 10.08 30.37 11.94
CA LYS A 45 9.58 30.32 13.33
C LYS A 45 8.87 31.65 13.62
N ARG A 46 7.53 31.64 13.69
CA ARG A 46 6.80 32.77 14.28
C ARG A 46 6.93 32.66 15.80
N GLY A 47 7.65 33.62 16.38
CA GLY A 47 7.75 33.80 17.82
C GLY A 47 6.38 34.17 18.40
N LEU A 48 6.12 33.66 19.61
CA LEU A 48 5.01 34.09 20.44
C LEU A 48 5.52 35.26 21.28
N ASP A 49 5.18 36.48 20.88
CA ASP A 49 5.31 37.65 21.76
C ASP A 49 4.14 37.62 22.75
N MET A 50 4.46 37.55 24.04
CA MET A 50 3.52 37.63 25.15
C MET A 50 3.50 39.07 25.65
N ASP A 51 2.42 39.79 25.36
CA ASP A 51 2.13 41.05 26.06
C ASP A 51 1.52 40.75 27.44
N PRO A 52 2.01 41.35 28.54
CA PRO A 52 1.41 41.21 29.86
C PRO A 52 0.46 42.38 30.09
N MET A 53 -0.85 42.17 30.16
CA MET A 53 -1.71 43.16 30.82
C MET A 53 -3.06 42.61 31.34
N GLU A 54 -3.18 42.71 32.66
CA GLU A 54 -4.39 42.94 33.48
C GLU A 54 -5.43 41.82 33.63
N GLU A 55 -5.28 41.15 34.77
CA GLU A 55 -6.28 40.29 35.42
C GLU A 55 -7.43 41.14 35.93
N LYS A 56 -8.59 41.06 35.27
CA LYS A 56 -9.86 41.56 35.79
C LYS A 56 -10.82 40.40 35.97
N GLU A 57 -10.86 39.89 37.21
CA GLU A 57 -11.93 39.02 37.70
C GLU A 57 -13.29 39.62 37.35
N ASN A 58 -14.09 38.88 36.60
CA ASN A 58 -15.55 38.97 36.61
C ASN A 58 -16.13 37.63 36.17
N GLN A 59 -16.39 36.78 37.18
CA GLN A 59 -17.57 35.93 37.36
C GLN A 59 -18.12 35.18 36.12
N LEU A 60 -17.99 33.85 36.17
CA LEU A 60 -18.66 32.85 35.34
C LEU A 60 -20.13 33.18 35.04
N PRO A 61 -20.58 32.80 33.84
CA PRO A 61 -21.81 32.05 33.70
C PRO A 61 -21.48 30.56 33.56
N SER A 62 -21.78 29.78 34.61
CA SER A 62 -21.97 28.34 34.51
C SER A 62 -23.09 28.07 33.50
N ALA A 63 -22.74 27.69 32.28
CA ALA A 63 -23.71 27.19 31.33
C ALA A 63 -23.08 26.18 30.38
N LEU A 64 -23.59 24.96 30.50
CA LEU A 64 -23.51 23.85 29.54
C LEU A 64 -22.18 23.09 29.57
N VAL A 65 -22.14 22.07 30.43
CA VAL A 65 -21.58 20.78 30.05
C VAL A 65 -22.33 20.33 28.80
N VAL A 66 -21.89 20.82 27.64
CA VAL A 66 -22.18 20.15 26.39
C VAL A 66 -21.27 18.95 26.42
N ASP A 67 -21.86 17.79 26.69
CA ASP A 67 -21.29 16.49 26.36
C ASP A 67 -21.19 16.38 24.82
N SER A 68 -20.53 17.34 24.17
CA SER A 68 -20.19 17.28 22.77
C SER A 68 -18.93 16.46 22.67
N SER A 69 -19.09 15.16 22.94
CA SER A 69 -18.32 14.20 22.18
C SER A 69 -18.55 14.55 20.71
N CYS A 70 -17.55 15.19 20.09
CA CYS A 70 -17.64 15.61 18.71
C CYS A 70 -18.02 14.38 17.88
N LEU A 71 -19.21 14.38 17.27
CA LEU A 71 -19.76 13.20 16.60
C LEU A 71 -18.79 12.62 15.56
N GLY A 72 -18.03 13.49 14.88
CA GLY A 72 -16.99 13.07 13.93
C GLY A 72 -15.81 12.34 14.57
N VAL A 73 -15.49 12.59 15.84
CA VAL A 73 -14.44 11.86 16.58
C VAL A 73 -14.91 10.44 16.91
N ASN A 74 -16.16 10.28 17.35
CA ASN A 74 -16.73 8.96 17.63
C ASN A 74 -16.83 8.13 16.34
N GLU A 75 -17.31 8.74 15.24
CA GLU A 75 -17.37 8.07 13.94
C GLU A 75 -15.97 7.66 13.44
N SER A 76 -14.98 8.55 13.58
CA SER A 76 -13.59 8.24 13.22
C SER A 76 -13.00 7.13 14.08
N ALA A 77 -13.27 7.13 15.39
CA ALA A 77 -12.83 6.09 16.31
C ALA A 77 -13.44 4.73 15.97
N GLN A 78 -14.73 4.69 15.60
CA GLN A 78 -15.39 3.47 15.13
C GLN A 78 -14.77 2.94 13.84
N ARG A 79 -14.50 3.82 12.86
CA ARG A 79 -13.82 3.44 11.61
C ARG A 79 -12.41 2.88 11.88
N LEU A 80 -11.63 3.51 12.75
CA LEU A 80 -10.31 3.04 13.13
C LEU A 80 -10.36 1.68 13.85
N ASN A 81 -11.32 1.49 14.75
CA ASN A 81 -11.51 0.21 15.43
C ASN A 81 -11.87 -0.90 14.44
N SER A 82 -12.78 -0.65 13.49
CA SER A 82 -13.13 -1.62 12.45
C SER A 82 -11.92 -2.01 11.57
N VAL A 83 -11.10 -1.02 11.18
CA VAL A 83 -9.82 -1.24 10.48
C VAL A 83 -8.88 -2.08 11.34
N ARG A 84 -8.67 -1.70 12.60
CA ARG A 84 -7.79 -2.41 13.53
C ARG A 84 -8.21 -3.86 13.73
N GLU A 85 -9.50 -4.12 13.88
CA GLU A 85 -10.05 -5.47 14.00
C GLU A 85 -9.82 -6.30 12.73
N SER A 86 -10.01 -5.67 11.55
CA SER A 86 -9.80 -6.30 10.24
C SER A 86 -8.34 -6.73 10.03
N TYR A 87 -7.37 -5.96 10.52
CA TYR A 87 -5.93 -6.21 10.39
C TYR A 87 -5.28 -6.80 11.63
N ARG A 88 -6.06 -7.09 12.69
CA ARG A 88 -5.54 -7.59 13.96
C ARG A 88 -4.72 -8.86 13.80
N TRP A 89 -5.08 -9.71 12.84
CA TRP A 89 -4.38 -10.97 12.57
C TRP A 89 -2.96 -10.75 12.06
N ILE A 90 -2.72 -9.75 11.18
CA ILE A 90 -1.39 -9.44 10.64
C ILE A 90 -0.45 -9.03 11.76
N LEU A 91 -0.95 -8.20 12.68
CA LEU A 91 -0.18 -7.69 13.82
C LEU A 91 0.16 -8.78 14.85
N GLN A 92 -0.54 -9.91 14.82
CA GLN A 92 -0.31 -11.04 15.72
C GLN A 92 0.63 -12.10 15.14
N VAL A 93 1.07 -11.95 13.88
CA VAL A 93 2.03 -12.88 13.28
C VAL A 93 3.39 -12.74 13.99
N PRO A 94 3.92 -13.81 14.62
CA PRO A 94 5.22 -13.77 15.26
C PRO A 94 6.33 -13.40 14.27
N GLN A 95 7.33 -12.62 14.70
CA GLN A 95 8.42 -12.21 13.82
C GLN A 95 9.20 -13.40 13.23
N GLN A 96 9.34 -14.48 13.98
CA GLN A 96 9.95 -15.74 13.50
C GLN A 96 9.21 -16.35 12.29
N ASP A 97 7.91 -16.06 12.16
CA ASP A 97 7.05 -16.55 11.10
C ASP A 97 6.97 -15.57 9.90
N LEU A 98 7.54 -14.36 10.04
CA LEU A 98 7.70 -13.37 8.97
C LEU A 98 8.91 -13.70 8.06
N THR A 99 9.10 -14.97 7.78
CA THR A 99 10.14 -15.45 6.86
C THR A 99 9.49 -16.19 5.71
N MET A 100 10.00 -15.93 4.51
CA MET A 100 9.57 -16.59 3.30
C MET A 100 10.79 -17.04 2.51
N ASN A 101 10.89 -18.34 2.25
CA ASN A 101 11.92 -18.94 1.42
C ASN A 101 11.31 -19.59 0.18
N PHE A 102 11.69 -19.12 -1.00
CA PHE A 102 11.26 -19.71 -2.26
C PHE A 102 11.96 -21.06 -2.48
N GLN A 103 11.17 -22.10 -2.71
CA GLN A 103 11.70 -23.43 -2.99
C GLN A 103 11.71 -23.70 -4.50
N LYS A 104 10.57 -23.44 -5.15
CA LYS A 104 10.41 -23.66 -6.59
C LYS A 104 9.42 -22.66 -7.17
N ILE A 105 9.77 -22.10 -8.32
CA ILE A 105 8.88 -21.24 -9.10
C ILE A 105 8.80 -21.82 -10.51
N LEU A 106 7.60 -22.19 -10.94
CA LEU A 106 7.30 -22.68 -12.28
C LEU A 106 6.58 -21.59 -13.03
N VAL A 107 7.16 -21.09 -14.12
CA VAL A 107 6.65 -19.95 -14.87
C VAL A 107 6.19 -20.40 -16.24
N ASP A 108 5.00 -19.95 -16.65
CA ASP A 108 4.49 -20.12 -18.01
C ASP A 108 5.01 -18.98 -18.90
N LEU A 109 6.04 -19.27 -19.68
CA LEU A 109 6.70 -18.30 -20.56
C LEU A 109 5.81 -17.81 -21.72
N ALA A 110 4.73 -18.53 -22.04
CA ALA A 110 3.77 -18.12 -23.07
C ALA A 110 2.77 -17.07 -22.55
N SER A 111 2.75 -16.81 -21.24
CA SER A 111 1.71 -16.00 -20.58
C SER A 111 2.10 -14.54 -20.29
N LYS A 112 3.14 -13.99 -20.94
CA LYS A 112 3.60 -12.62 -20.70
C LYS A 112 2.47 -11.62 -20.96
N ASN A 113 2.14 -10.81 -19.97
CA ASN A 113 1.18 -9.72 -20.12
C ASN A 113 1.85 -8.40 -20.53
N ALA A 114 1.06 -7.36 -20.79
CA ALA A 114 1.55 -6.03 -21.15
C ALA A 114 2.46 -5.37 -20.09
N LYS A 115 2.37 -5.81 -18.83
CA LYS A 115 3.20 -5.32 -17.71
C LYS A 115 4.51 -6.12 -17.55
N GLY A 116 4.77 -7.08 -18.44
CA GLY A 116 5.95 -7.95 -18.39
C GLY A 116 5.89 -9.05 -17.33
N LEU A 117 4.71 -9.34 -16.80
CA LEU A 117 4.50 -10.39 -15.81
C LEU A 117 4.02 -11.68 -16.47
N TYR A 118 4.44 -12.81 -15.91
CA TYR A 118 4.08 -14.15 -16.35
C TYR A 118 3.29 -14.85 -15.25
N ARG A 119 2.37 -15.75 -15.63
CA ARG A 119 1.72 -16.65 -14.68
C ARG A 119 2.74 -17.63 -14.12
N ALA A 120 2.71 -17.82 -12.80
CA ALA A 120 3.60 -18.72 -12.11
C ALA A 120 2.91 -19.52 -11.01
N HIS A 121 3.38 -20.74 -10.81
CA HIS A 121 3.08 -21.57 -9.65
C HIS A 121 4.28 -21.52 -8.71
N ILE A 122 4.06 -21.05 -7.50
CA ILE A 122 5.09 -20.76 -6.51
C ILE A 122 4.94 -21.75 -5.37
N GLN A 123 6.03 -22.44 -5.05
CA GLN A 123 6.18 -23.22 -3.84
C GLN A 123 7.21 -22.56 -2.95
N ALA A 124 6.81 -22.22 -1.73
CA ALA A 124 7.64 -21.53 -0.75
C ALA A 124 7.42 -22.09 0.65
N ILE A 125 8.38 -21.90 1.54
CA ILE A 125 8.18 -22.05 2.98
C ILE A 125 7.84 -20.67 3.52
N VAL A 126 6.65 -20.51 4.09
CA VAL A 126 6.16 -19.27 4.69
C VAL A 126 5.85 -19.57 6.16
N GLY A 127 6.50 -18.87 7.09
CA GLY A 127 6.31 -19.09 8.53
C GLY A 127 6.45 -20.57 8.93
N GLN A 128 7.56 -21.20 8.51
CA GLN A 128 7.85 -22.63 8.72
C GLN A 128 6.90 -23.63 8.04
N LYS A 129 5.90 -23.16 7.29
CA LYS A 129 4.94 -24.01 6.59
C LYS A 129 5.21 -24.05 5.09
N ALA A 130 5.27 -25.25 4.52
CA ALA A 130 5.33 -25.42 3.07
C ALA A 130 3.98 -25.04 2.44
N THR A 131 4.01 -24.04 1.57
CA THR A 131 2.83 -23.42 0.97
C THR A 131 2.98 -23.37 -0.55
N ARG A 132 1.87 -23.57 -1.26
CA ARG A 132 1.79 -23.39 -2.71
C ARG A 132 0.72 -22.37 -3.05
N PHE A 133 1.04 -21.45 -3.94
CA PHE A 133 0.10 -20.48 -4.47
C PHE A 133 0.47 -20.12 -5.92
N SER A 134 -0.50 -19.59 -6.64
CA SER A 134 -0.29 -19.10 -8.01
C SER A 134 -0.34 -17.58 -8.01
N GLY A 135 0.43 -16.95 -8.88
CA GLY A 135 0.49 -15.51 -8.98
C GLY A 135 1.19 -15.05 -10.26
N LEU A 136 1.38 -13.74 -10.37
CA LEU A 136 2.13 -13.13 -11.46
C LEU A 136 3.58 -12.86 -11.00
N VAL A 137 4.55 -13.19 -11.85
CA VAL A 137 5.98 -13.02 -11.57
C VAL A 137 6.64 -12.29 -12.74
N GLY A 138 7.39 -11.24 -12.44
CA GLY A 138 8.27 -10.61 -13.42
C GLY A 138 9.62 -11.30 -13.46
N LEU A 139 10.17 -11.55 -14.64
CA LEU A 139 11.50 -12.16 -14.81
C LEU A 139 12.61 -11.12 -15.01
N GLU A 140 12.24 -9.91 -15.41
CA GLU A 140 13.13 -8.76 -15.57
C GLU A 140 13.04 -7.88 -14.30
N GLN A 141 14.11 -7.18 -13.92
CA GLN A 141 14.20 -6.45 -12.65
C GLN A 141 13.00 -5.52 -12.37
N ASP A 142 12.63 -4.68 -13.33
CA ASP A 142 11.50 -3.75 -13.18
C ASP A 142 10.16 -4.46 -13.00
N SER A 143 9.95 -5.54 -13.76
CA SER A 143 8.75 -6.37 -13.65
C SER A 143 8.73 -7.18 -12.35
N LEU A 144 9.89 -7.64 -11.89
CA LEU A 144 10.05 -8.42 -10.66
C LEU A 144 9.67 -7.58 -9.45
N TYR A 145 10.17 -6.35 -9.35
CA TYR A 145 9.79 -5.43 -8.26
C TYR A 145 8.29 -5.15 -8.22
N ARG A 146 7.62 -5.11 -9.38
CA ARG A 146 6.16 -4.96 -9.46
C ARG A 146 5.40 -6.20 -9.01
N SER A 147 5.97 -7.39 -9.20
CA SER A 147 5.36 -8.65 -8.75
C SER A 147 5.47 -8.91 -7.25
N MET A 148 6.53 -8.41 -6.60
CA MET A 148 6.82 -8.72 -5.19
C MET A 148 5.68 -8.36 -4.22
N PRO A 149 5.03 -7.17 -4.29
CA PRO A 149 3.92 -6.84 -3.40
C PRO A 149 2.78 -7.86 -3.44
N GLU A 150 2.44 -8.35 -4.63
CA GLU A 150 1.40 -9.37 -4.81
C GLU A 150 1.81 -10.71 -4.21
N ILE A 151 3.04 -11.15 -4.51
CA ILE A 151 3.60 -12.41 -3.99
C ILE A 151 3.65 -12.39 -2.46
N ILE A 152 4.09 -11.28 -1.86
CA ILE A 152 4.14 -11.09 -0.41
C ILE A 152 2.72 -11.10 0.18
N ALA A 153 1.77 -10.42 -0.45
CA ALA A 153 0.37 -10.41 0.01
C ALA A 153 -0.25 -11.81 -0.02
N LEU A 154 0.01 -12.59 -1.07
CA LEU A 154 -0.41 -13.99 -1.18
C LEU A 154 0.22 -14.85 -0.08
N ALA A 155 1.53 -14.69 0.18
CA ALA A 155 2.23 -15.40 1.23
C ALA A 155 1.68 -15.06 2.62
N LEU A 156 1.52 -13.78 2.95
CA LEU A 156 0.94 -13.34 4.23
C LEU A 156 -0.49 -13.86 4.43
N GLY A 157 -1.28 -13.93 3.35
CA GLY A 157 -2.61 -14.53 3.39
C GLY A 157 -2.61 -15.98 3.87
N THR A 158 -1.49 -16.70 3.73
CA THR A 158 -1.36 -18.10 4.15
C THR A 158 -1.05 -18.28 5.63
N LEU A 159 -0.64 -17.19 6.31
CA LEU A 159 -0.42 -17.13 7.75
C LEU A 159 -1.69 -16.80 8.53
N LYS A 160 -2.77 -16.45 7.82
CA LYS A 160 -4.06 -16.17 8.45
C LYS A 160 -4.65 -17.47 9.02
N VAL A 161 -4.83 -17.50 10.34
CA VAL A 161 -5.52 -18.56 11.10
C VAL A 161 -7.03 -18.36 11.03
#